data_AF-A0A1A8VG19-F1
#
_entry.id   AF-A0A1A8VG19-F1
#
_cell.length_a   1.000
_cell.length_b   1.000
_cell.length_c   1.000
_cell.angle_alpha   90.00
_cell.angle_beta   90.00
_cell.angle_gamma   90.00
#
_symmetry.space_group_name_H-M   'P 1'
#
loop_
_entity.id
_entity.type
_entity.pdbx_description
1 polymer ?
#
loop_
_entity_poly.entity_id
_entity_poly.type
_entity_poly.pdbx_seq_one_letter_code
_entity_poly.pdbx_strand_id
1 'polypeptide(L)'
;QPLETAKAEGQLQPMVLSEGSLFFWNAGGGRHGPSHEGVYTCVARNSVGVVISQNASIHLAVLRDEFDVQPSDVVVAEGEVA
;
A
#
# COMPACT_ATOMS: atom_id res chain seq x y z
N GLN A 1 -18.00 -11.45 -0.20
CA GLN A 1 -18.62 -10.83 -1.38
C GLN A 1 -17.48 -10.29 -2.25
N PRO A 2 -17.41 -10.59 -3.57
CA PRO A 2 -16.43 -9.94 -4.45
C PRO A 2 -16.60 -8.42 -4.36
N LEU A 3 -15.50 -7.65 -4.39
CA LEU A 3 -15.61 -6.18 -4.45
C LEU A 3 -16.24 -5.79 -5.80
N GLU A 4 -17.53 -5.48 -5.79
CA GLU A 4 -18.17 -4.77 -6.90
C GLU A 4 -18.02 -3.26 -6.63
N THR A 5 -17.22 -2.59 -7.46
CA THR A 5 -16.94 -1.17 -7.32
C THR A 5 -18.10 -0.38 -7.93
N ALA A 6 -19.15 -0.13 -7.15
CA ALA A 6 -20.22 0.79 -7.54
C ALA A 6 -19.79 2.25 -7.30
N LYS A 7 -20.13 3.14 -8.24
CA LYS A 7 -19.91 4.58 -8.15
C LYS A 7 -20.39 5.13 -6.80
N ALA A 8 -19.47 5.68 -6.00
CA ALA A 8 -19.81 6.52 -4.86
C ALA A 8 -18.98 7.80 -4.90
N GLU A 9 -19.68 8.92 -4.77
CA GLU A 9 -19.14 10.28 -4.79
C GLU A 9 -18.38 10.54 -3.49
N GLY A 10 -17.11 10.94 -3.60
CA GLY A 10 -16.31 11.50 -2.50
C GLY A 10 -15.15 10.65 -1.95
N GLN A 11 -15.05 9.36 -2.31
CA GLN A 11 -13.93 8.49 -1.91
C GLN A 11 -13.34 7.82 -3.15
N LEU A 12 -12.03 7.94 -3.35
CA LEU A 12 -11.31 7.32 -4.48
C LEU A 12 -11.32 5.80 -4.31
N GLN A 13 -12.39 5.15 -4.78
CA GLN A 13 -12.57 3.71 -4.68
C GLN A 13 -11.56 2.97 -5.56
N PRO A 14 -11.15 1.75 -5.16
CA PRO A 14 -10.38 0.85 -6.02
C PRO A 14 -11.13 0.60 -7.33
N MET A 15 -10.41 0.38 -8.43
CA MET A 15 -10.99 0.12 -9.75
C MET A 15 -10.44 -1.19 -10.30
N VAL A 16 -11.29 -2.04 -10.87
CA VAL A 16 -10.84 -3.23 -11.62
C VAL A 16 -10.60 -2.81 -13.06
N LEU A 17 -9.38 -3.01 -13.54
CA LEU A 17 -9.00 -2.74 -14.93
C LEU A 17 -9.52 -3.84 -15.87
N SER A 18 -9.58 -3.54 -17.16
CA SER A 18 -10.07 -4.48 -18.17
C SER A 18 -9.25 -5.77 -18.24
N GLU A 19 -7.95 -5.72 -17.91
CA GLU A 19 -7.10 -6.91 -17.81
C GLU A 19 -7.29 -7.72 -16.50
N GLY A 20 -8.13 -7.26 -15.58
CA GLY A 20 -8.45 -7.94 -14.32
C GLY A 20 -7.62 -7.51 -13.11
N SER A 21 -6.68 -6.58 -13.29
CA SER A 21 -5.89 -5.99 -12.18
C SER A 21 -6.75 -5.08 -11.31
N LEU A 22 -6.47 -5.03 -10.00
CA LEU A 22 -7.06 -4.05 -9.08
C LEU A 22 -6.14 -2.83 -8.94
N PHE A 23 -6.66 -1.66 -9.28
CA PHE A 23 -5.95 -0.39 -9.27
C PHE A 23 -6.46 0.53 -8.15
N PHE A 24 -5.52 1.15 -7.42
CA PHE A 24 -5.81 2.13 -6.38
C PHE A 24 -5.19 3.47 -6.80
N TRP A 25 -6.02 4.49 -7.08
CA TRP A 25 -5.51 5.84 -7.40
C TRP A 25 -4.83 6.50 -6.19
N ASN A 26 -5.36 6.24 -5.00
CA ASN A 26 -4.79 6.65 -3.73
C ASN A 26 -4.88 5.46 -2.77
N ALA A 27 -3.74 5.02 -2.23
CA ALA A 27 -3.69 3.88 -1.32
C ALA A 27 -4.15 4.21 0.12
N GLY A 28 -4.50 5.47 0.40
CA GLY A 28 -4.86 5.95 1.73
C GLY A 28 -3.66 6.11 2.65
N GLY A 29 -3.92 6.26 3.96
CA GLY A 29 -2.90 6.14 5.01
C GLY A 29 -2.24 7.42 5.54
N GLY A 30 -2.78 8.60 5.24
CA GLY A 30 -2.48 9.79 6.02
C GLY A 30 -3.15 9.72 7.42
N ARG A 31 -2.75 10.60 8.35
CA ARG A 31 -3.18 10.59 9.76
C ARG A 31 -4.70 10.47 10.00
N HIS A 32 -5.56 10.86 9.06
CA HIS A 32 -7.02 10.84 9.21
C HIS A 32 -7.80 10.22 8.03
N GLY A 33 -7.17 9.40 7.17
CA GLY A 33 -7.82 8.81 6.00
C GLY A 33 -8.01 7.29 6.09
N PRO A 34 -9.06 6.71 5.48
CA PRO A 34 -9.19 5.26 5.34
C PRO A 34 -8.00 4.71 4.54
N SER A 35 -7.45 3.57 4.99
CA SER A 35 -6.34 2.86 4.35
C SER A 35 -6.85 1.70 3.51
N HIS A 36 -6.18 1.43 2.38
CA HIS A 36 -6.39 0.23 1.56
C HIS A 36 -5.40 -0.90 1.91
N GLU A 37 -4.68 -0.80 3.04
CA GLU A 37 -3.86 -1.89 3.55
C GLU A 37 -4.71 -3.11 3.93
N GLY A 38 -4.24 -4.29 3.55
CA GLY A 38 -4.98 -5.54 3.76
C GLY A 38 -4.52 -6.67 2.85
N VAL A 39 -5.20 -7.82 2.97
CA VAL A 39 -4.96 -9.00 2.16
C VAL A 39 -6.08 -9.16 1.13
N TYR A 40 -5.69 -9.31 -0.13
CA TYR A 40 -6.58 -9.39 -1.29
C TYR A 40 -6.39 -10.72 -2.02
N THR A 41 -7.47 -11.18 -2.64
CA THR A 41 -7.46 -12.33 -3.55
C THR A 41 -8.32 -12.02 -4.78
N CYS A 42 -7.86 -12.40 -5.96
CA CYS A 42 -8.67 -12.39 -7.17
C CYS A 42 -9.54 -13.63 -7.23
N VAL A 43 -10.82 -13.46 -7.56
CA VAL A 43 -11.79 -14.54 -7.74
C VAL A 43 -12.27 -14.51 -9.18
N ALA A 44 -11.80 -15.46 -10.00
CA ALA A 44 -12.24 -15.63 -11.38
C ALA A 44 -13.39 -16.65 -11.44
N ARG A 45 -14.52 -16.27 -12.05
CA ARG A 45 -15.72 -17.12 -12.14
C ARG A 45 -16.24 -17.17 -13.58
N ASN A 46 -16.64 -18.36 -14.02
CA ASN A 46 -17.40 -18.57 -15.25
C ASN A 46 -18.59 -19.52 -15.00
N SER A 47 -19.29 -19.96 -16.05
CA SER A 47 -20.43 -20.88 -15.94
C SER A 47 -20.06 -22.29 -15.44
N VAL A 48 -18.78 -22.67 -15.55
CA VAL A 48 -18.29 -24.00 -15.21
C VAL A 48 -17.72 -24.04 -13.79
N GLY A 49 -17.20 -22.93 -13.26
CA GLY A 49 -16.62 -22.92 -11.92
C GLY A 49 -16.00 -21.60 -11.48
N VAL A 50 -15.19 -21.71 -10.42
CA VAL A 50 -14.51 -20.60 -9.73
C VAL A 50 -13.06 -20.98 -9.45
N VAL A 51 -12.14 -20.04 -9.66
CA VAL A 51 -10.72 -20.14 -9.30
C VAL A 51 -10.35 -18.93 -8.44
N ILE A 52 -9.56 -19.15 -7.39
CA ILE A 52 -9.09 -18.11 -6.46
C ILE A 52 -7.57 -18.01 -6.57
N SER A 53 -7.04 -16.79 -6.61
CA SER A 53 -5.59 -16.54 -6.63
C SER A 53 -4.95 -16.82 -5.26
N GLN A 54 -3.62 -16.77 -5.20
CA GLN A 54 -2.92 -16.61 -3.93
C GLN A 54 -3.26 -15.25 -3.28
N ASN A 55 -2.98 -15.15 -1.99
CA ASN A 55 -3.11 -13.90 -1.23
C ASN A 55 -2.07 -12.87 -1.70
N ALA A 56 -2.51 -11.64 -1.89
CA ALA A 56 -1.66 -10.47 -2.10
C ALA A 56 -1.84 -9.51 -0.92
N SER A 57 -0.75 -9.15 -0.26
CA SER A 57 -0.77 -8.18 0.84
C SER A 57 -0.40 -6.80 0.33
N ILE A 58 -1.23 -5.80 0.64
CA ILE A 58 -0.95 -4.39 0.40
C ILE A 58 -0.53 -3.79 1.73
N HIS A 59 0.69 -3.25 1.80
CA HIS A 59 1.22 -2.52 2.94
C HIS A 59 1.57 -1.10 2.54
N LEU A 60 1.29 -0.12 3.39
CA LEU A 60 1.70 1.25 3.16
C LEU A 60 3.10 1.46 3.70
N ALA A 61 3.98 2.00 2.86
CA ALA A 61 5.32 2.39 3.29
C ALA A 61 5.21 3.56 4.28
N VAL A 62 5.86 3.42 5.42
CA VAL A 62 5.92 4.46 6.46
C VAL A 62 7.37 4.85 6.69
N LEU A 63 7.60 6.14 6.88
CA LEU A 63 8.88 6.68 7.31
C LEU A 63 8.67 7.31 8.69
N ARG A 64 9.50 6.94 9.66
CA ARG A 64 9.48 7.54 10.99
C ARG A 64 10.11 8.93 10.93
N ASP A 65 9.63 9.84 11.77
CA ASP A 65 10.20 11.17 11.87
C ASP A 65 11.55 11.13 12.62
N GLU A 66 11.72 10.17 13.53
CA GLU A 66 12.93 9.99 14.32
C GLU A 66 13.95 9.07 13.66
N PHE A 67 15.23 9.43 13.75
CA PHE A 67 16.33 8.53 13.44
C PHE A 67 16.49 7.48 14.55
N ASP A 68 16.73 6.23 14.16
CA ASP A 68 17.06 5.15 15.12
C ASP A 68 18.41 5.42 15.82
N VAL A 69 19.35 6.10 15.13
CA VAL A 69 20.65 6.52 15.67
C VAL A 69 20.90 7.96 15.28
N GLN A 70 21.12 8.82 16.26
CA GLN A 70 21.48 10.22 16.04
C GLN A 70 22.99 10.35 15.78
N PRO A 71 23.41 11.21 14.84
CA PRO A 71 24.81 11.56 14.72
C PRO A 71 25.28 12.23 16.01
N SER A 72 26.52 11.93 16.40
CA SER A 72 27.17 12.55 17.55
C SER A 72 28.37 13.38 17.08
N ASP A 73 28.63 14.46 17.79
CA ASP A 73 29.81 15.28 17.53
C ASP A 73 31.10 14.48 17.77
N VAL A 74 32.08 14.67 16.90
CA VAL A 74 33.43 14.11 17.01
C VAL A 74 34.44 15.26 16.96
N VAL A 75 35.46 15.19 17.82
CA VAL A 75 36.59 16.14 17.83
C VAL A 75 37.79 15.46 17.19
N VAL A 76 38.39 16.11 16.19
CA VAL A 76 39.56 15.60 15.47
C VAL A 76 40.69 16.61 15.41
N ALA A 77 41.91 16.11 15.20
CA ALA A 77 43.08 16.94 14.95
C ALA A 77 43.12 17.41 13.47
N GLU A 78 43.86 18.49 13.22
CA GLU A 78 44.04 19.03 11.87
C GLU A 78 44.72 18.01 10.94
N GLY A 79 44.09 17.74 9.79
CA GLY A 79 44.59 16.80 8.78
C GLY A 79 44.14 15.34 8.96
N GLU A 80 43.45 15.02 10.07
CA GLU A 80 42.84 13.70 10.27
C GLU A 80 41.40 13.64 9.73
N VAL A 81 40.89 12.42 9.53
CA VAL A 81 39.51 12.20 9.08
C VAL A 81 38.56 12.32 10.27
N ALA A 82 37.57 13.20 10.12
CA ALA A 82 36.41 13.34 11.01
C ALA A 82 35.38 12.23 10.80
#